data_AF-A0A6J6UBP8-F1
#
_entry.id   AF-A0A6J6UBP8-F1
#
_cell.length_a   1.000
_cell.length_b   1.000
_cell.length_c   1.000
_cell.angle_alpha   90.00
_cell.angle_beta   90.00
_cell.angle_gamma   90.00
#
_symmetry.space_group_name_H-M   'P 1'
#
loop_
_entity.id
_entity.type
_entity.pdbx_description
1 polymer ?
#
loop_
_entity_poly.entity_id
_entity_poly.type
_entity_poly.pdbx_seq_one_letter_code
_entity_poly.pdbx_strand_id
1 'polypeptide(L)'
;MDVILGVIIGLVLGILIGFLVKSGRSNSDSSNNPLVKDLKEQLEREKNSTAAATKLSEELEAMAKTVEKLTESASAADLRRVRAETEITEQVKSMASHNENLVKQTRAIAGALASSQTRGKFGEAHLEKLLESAGLIENEHFTRQSASEKIGDSGAIPDVTINMPGGSVIYIDSKFPFQRFYEAFETEDDVLRKQLLVEHSKDLLAHIQALSKRNYADRGPSPDFVILYAPIDAIFIEAVKAIPDFLETSFRLNVTIATPTSMMALLRTVGYLFSRNRVAANAEEIQSLAVKFLRDISSLHEKIVTVGDRLKSTLKAYNEMIPTAETTVLSAAKKMKSLDVSGKPLKALPEVSENLRNLESKLALDAPEDFIEVEEVSDESDGEER
;
A
#
# COMPACT_ATOMS: atom_id res chain seq x y z
N MET A 1 -64.43 44.16 -30.53
CA MET A 1 -65.31 43.01 -30.86
C MET A 1 -64.69 41.67 -30.44
N ASP A 2 -63.44 41.66 -29.99
CA ASP A 2 -62.67 40.43 -29.76
C ASP A 2 -63.02 39.64 -28.48
N VAL A 3 -63.63 40.29 -27.49
CA VAL A 3 -64.04 39.61 -26.24
C VAL A 3 -65.29 38.74 -26.43
N ILE A 4 -66.22 39.16 -27.30
CA ILE A 4 -67.46 38.42 -27.57
C ILE A 4 -67.16 37.15 -28.38
N LEU A 5 -66.17 37.20 -29.27
CA LEU A 5 -65.74 36.05 -30.06
C LEU A 5 -65.10 34.96 -29.17
N GLY A 6 -64.32 35.35 -28.17
CA GLY A 6 -63.71 34.42 -27.21
C GLY A 6 -64.73 33.66 -26.35
N VAL A 7 -65.82 34.32 -25.95
CA VAL A 7 -66.88 33.68 -25.14
C VAL A 7 -67.67 32.65 -25.95
N ILE A 8 -67.94 32.92 -27.23
CA ILE A 8 -68.67 31.99 -28.09
C ILE A 8 -67.84 30.72 -28.36
N ILE A 9 -66.53 30.87 -28.60
CA ILE A 9 -65.62 29.73 -28.82
C ILE A 9 -65.53 28.86 -27.56
N GLY A 10 -65.43 29.47 -26.38
CA GLY A 10 -65.40 28.73 -25.11
C GLY A 10 -66.68 27.93 -24.84
N LEU A 11 -67.84 28.48 -25.20
CA LEU A 11 -69.14 27.82 -24.97
C LEU A 11 -69.34 26.62 -25.91
N VAL A 12 -68.90 26.71 -27.17
CA VAL A 12 -68.95 25.59 -28.12
C VAL A 12 -68.02 24.45 -27.69
N LEU A 13 -66.82 24.75 -27.20
CA LEU A 13 -65.88 23.77 -26.67
C LEU A 13 -66.42 23.06 -25.41
N GLY A 14 -67.09 23.80 -24.52
CA GLY A 14 -67.71 23.24 -23.32
C GLY A 14 -68.83 22.25 -23.63
N ILE A 15 -69.68 22.56 -24.62
CA ILE A 15 -70.77 21.66 -25.04
C ILE A 15 -70.21 20.38 -25.67
N LEU A 16 -69.14 20.49 -26.47
CA LEU A 16 -68.52 19.34 -27.14
C LEU A 16 -67.93 18.34 -26.12
N ILE A 17 -67.23 18.85 -25.10
CA ILE A 17 -66.65 18.02 -24.02
C ILE A 17 -67.76 17.40 -23.16
N GLY A 18 -68.82 18.15 -22.86
CA GLY A 18 -69.97 17.66 -22.11
C GLY A 18 -70.70 16.51 -22.80
N PHE A 19 -70.81 16.55 -24.14
CA PHE A 19 -71.45 15.49 -24.92
C PHE A 19 -70.60 14.21 -24.98
N LEU A 20 -69.27 14.36 -25.04
CA LEU A 20 -68.34 13.22 -25.07
C LEU A 20 -68.33 12.44 -23.74
N VAL A 21 -68.41 13.14 -22.60
CA VAL A 21 -68.44 12.51 -21.26
C VAL A 21 -69.79 11.84 -20.98
N LYS A 22 -70.89 12.35 -21.53
CA LYS A 22 -72.24 11.79 -21.31
C LYS A 22 -72.52 10.54 -22.16
N SER A 23 -71.82 10.36 -23.29
CA SER A 23 -71.95 9.16 -24.14
C SER A 23 -71.24 7.91 -23.55
N GLY A 24 -70.40 8.07 -22.51
CA GLY A 24 -69.59 7.00 -21.93
C GLY A 24 -70.18 6.25 -20.73
N ARG A 25 -71.45 6.45 -20.37
CA ARG A 25 -72.08 5.79 -19.20
C ARG A 25 -73.36 5.06 -19.56
N SER A 26 -73.22 3.79 -19.96
CA SER A 26 -74.29 2.78 -19.89
C SER A 26 -73.68 1.38 -19.71
N ASN A 27 -74.05 0.76 -18.58
CA ASN A 27 -73.97 -0.64 -18.15
C ASN A 27 -72.88 -1.58 -18.69
N SER A 28 -71.93 -1.87 -17.81
CA SER A 28 -71.01 -3.00 -17.84
C SER A 28 -71.61 -4.24 -17.18
N ASP A 29 -71.82 -5.29 -17.96
CA ASP A 29 -71.80 -6.66 -17.43
C ASP A 29 -71.31 -7.59 -18.54
N SER A 30 -70.00 -7.90 -18.54
CA SER A 30 -69.39 -9.00 -19.31
C SER A 30 -67.94 -9.18 -18.89
N SER A 31 -67.78 -10.01 -17.86
CA SER A 31 -66.58 -10.83 -17.65
C SER A 31 -66.22 -11.55 -18.97
N ASN A 32 -64.94 -11.54 -19.35
CA ASN A 32 -64.33 -12.10 -20.57
C ASN A 32 -64.19 -11.19 -21.80
N ASN A 33 -63.67 -9.97 -21.64
CA ASN A 33 -63.16 -9.21 -22.78
C ASN A 33 -61.64 -9.41 -22.94
N PRO A 34 -61.15 -10.08 -24.00
CA PRO A 34 -59.72 -10.34 -24.25
C PRO A 34 -58.88 -9.04 -24.34
N LEU A 35 -59.54 -7.91 -24.62
CA LEU A 35 -58.92 -6.59 -24.64
C LEU A 35 -58.40 -6.15 -23.27
N VAL A 36 -59.10 -6.45 -22.18
CA VAL A 36 -58.67 -6.04 -20.82
C VAL A 36 -57.45 -6.85 -20.35
N LYS A 37 -57.32 -8.09 -20.85
CA LYS A 37 -56.15 -8.94 -20.57
C LYS A 37 -54.93 -8.44 -21.35
N ASP A 38 -55.10 -8.11 -22.62
CA ASP A 38 -54.03 -7.56 -23.47
C ASP A 38 -53.57 -6.18 -22.98
N LEU A 39 -54.49 -5.30 -22.57
CA LEU A 39 -54.12 -4.01 -21.95
C LEU A 39 -53.36 -4.18 -20.62
N LYS A 40 -53.71 -5.17 -19.79
CA LYS A 40 -52.93 -5.48 -18.57
C LYS A 40 -51.55 -6.02 -18.90
N GLU A 41 -51.43 -6.87 -19.91
CA GLU A 41 -50.15 -7.41 -20.36
C GLU A 41 -49.24 -6.34 -20.97
N GLN A 42 -49.80 -5.39 -21.73
CA GLN A 42 -49.07 -4.22 -22.24
C GLN A 42 -48.65 -3.27 -21.12
N LEU A 43 -49.51 -3.02 -20.13
CA LEU A 43 -49.20 -2.17 -18.98
C LEU A 43 -48.09 -2.77 -18.10
N GLU A 44 -48.09 -4.10 -17.90
CA GLU A 44 -47.04 -4.81 -17.17
C GLU A 44 -45.71 -4.84 -17.94
N ARG A 45 -45.74 -4.92 -19.28
CA ARG A 45 -44.53 -4.80 -20.12
C ARG A 45 -43.94 -3.40 -20.07
N GLU A 46 -44.78 -2.35 -20.11
CA GLU A 46 -44.30 -0.96 -19.95
C GLU A 46 -43.77 -0.68 -18.53
N LYS A 47 -44.43 -1.19 -17.49
CA LYS A 47 -43.93 -1.08 -16.11
C LYS A 47 -42.60 -1.80 -15.91
N ASN A 48 -42.43 -2.99 -16.50
CA ASN A 48 -41.17 -3.72 -16.40
C ASN A 48 -40.07 -3.08 -17.27
N SER A 49 -40.40 -2.50 -18.42
CA SER A 49 -39.45 -1.75 -19.24
C SER A 49 -39.01 -0.43 -18.59
N THR A 50 -39.92 0.27 -17.92
CA THR A 50 -39.60 1.50 -17.19
C THR A 50 -38.83 1.22 -15.91
N ALA A 51 -39.18 0.16 -15.17
CA ALA A 51 -38.43 -0.28 -13.99
C ALA A 51 -37.03 -0.81 -14.33
N ALA A 52 -36.86 -1.48 -15.47
CA ALA A 52 -35.56 -1.88 -15.99
C ALA A 52 -34.73 -0.68 -16.45
N ALA A 53 -35.35 0.30 -17.11
CA ALA A 53 -34.69 1.55 -17.51
C ALA A 53 -34.26 2.40 -16.30
N THR A 54 -35.07 2.46 -15.23
CA THR A 54 -34.68 3.18 -14.00
C THR A 54 -33.56 2.48 -13.25
N LYS A 55 -33.59 1.14 -13.14
CA LYS A 55 -32.49 0.38 -12.51
C LYS A 55 -31.19 0.51 -13.29
N LEU A 56 -31.25 0.43 -14.62
CA LEU A 56 -30.08 0.62 -15.48
C LEU A 56 -29.56 2.07 -15.39
N SER A 57 -30.44 3.05 -15.27
CA SER A 57 -30.04 4.45 -15.06
C SER A 57 -29.36 4.67 -13.71
N GLU A 58 -29.87 4.07 -12.63
CA GLU A 58 -29.26 4.14 -11.28
C GLU A 58 -27.88 3.45 -11.26
N GLU A 59 -27.74 2.32 -11.93
CA GLU A 59 -26.48 1.57 -12.02
C GLU A 59 -25.45 2.30 -12.91
N LEU A 60 -25.89 2.93 -14.00
CA LEU A 60 -25.04 3.79 -14.83
C LEU A 60 -24.62 5.07 -14.10
N GLU A 61 -25.48 5.65 -13.26
CA GLU A 61 -25.15 6.82 -12.43
C GLU A 61 -24.13 6.45 -11.34
N ALA A 62 -24.29 5.29 -10.70
CA ALA A 62 -23.33 4.75 -9.74
C ALA A 62 -21.98 4.42 -10.40
N MET A 63 -21.98 3.90 -11.62
CA MET A 63 -20.77 3.64 -12.40
C MET A 63 -20.10 4.95 -12.84
N ALA A 64 -20.86 5.94 -13.31
CA ALA A 64 -20.36 7.25 -13.69
C ALA A 64 -19.68 7.95 -12.50
N LYS A 65 -20.29 7.88 -11.31
CA LYS A 65 -19.72 8.44 -10.08
C LYS A 65 -18.45 7.72 -9.61
N THR A 66 -18.39 6.40 -9.83
CA THR A 66 -17.19 5.60 -9.54
C THR A 66 -16.05 5.95 -10.49
N VAL A 67 -16.35 6.08 -11.79
CA VAL A 67 -15.39 6.51 -12.81
C VAL A 67 -14.90 7.93 -12.53
N GLU A 68 -15.79 8.86 -12.17
CA GLU A 68 -15.44 10.23 -11.79
C GLU A 68 -14.46 10.25 -10.61
N LYS A 69 -14.77 9.51 -9.53
CA LYS A 69 -13.89 9.40 -8.35
C LYS A 69 -12.54 8.74 -8.67
N LEU A 70 -12.51 7.76 -9.57
CA LEU A 70 -11.27 7.16 -10.06
C LEU A 70 -10.46 8.14 -10.91
N THR A 71 -11.10 8.93 -11.78
CA THR A 71 -10.41 9.96 -12.58
C THR A 71 -9.86 11.10 -11.72
N GLU A 72 -10.59 11.52 -10.69
CA GLU A 72 -10.10 12.50 -9.70
C GLU A 72 -8.91 11.95 -8.91
N SER A 73 -8.98 10.69 -8.48
CA SER A 73 -7.89 10.03 -7.73
C SER A 73 -6.66 9.81 -8.60
N ALA A 74 -6.83 9.42 -9.86
CA ALA A 74 -5.76 9.27 -10.84
C ALA A 74 -5.11 10.63 -11.17
N SER A 75 -5.92 11.67 -11.41
CA SER A 75 -5.44 13.03 -11.63
C SER A 75 -4.68 13.57 -10.42
N ALA A 76 -5.16 13.32 -9.21
CA ALA A 76 -4.46 13.70 -7.98
C ALA A 76 -3.14 12.93 -7.79
N ALA A 77 -3.08 11.65 -8.18
CA ALA A 77 -1.87 10.84 -8.15
C ALA A 77 -0.85 11.31 -9.21
N ASP A 78 -1.28 11.61 -10.43
CA ASP A 78 -0.43 12.17 -11.49
C ASP A 78 0.10 13.54 -11.10
N LEU A 79 -0.72 14.41 -10.50
CA LEU A 79 -0.28 15.71 -9.99
C LEU A 79 0.77 15.57 -8.88
N ARG A 80 0.60 14.59 -7.98
CA ARG A 80 1.61 14.28 -6.94
C ARG A 80 2.90 13.75 -7.56
N ARG A 81 2.81 12.90 -8.58
CA ARG A 81 3.97 12.35 -9.30
C ARG A 81 4.74 13.44 -10.03
N VAL A 82 4.05 14.28 -10.80
CA VAL A 82 4.65 15.41 -11.52
C VAL A 82 5.29 16.40 -10.55
N ARG A 83 4.66 16.67 -9.39
CA ARG A 83 5.26 17.51 -8.34
C ARG A 83 6.54 16.89 -7.77
N ALA A 84 6.53 15.60 -7.43
CA ALA A 84 7.72 14.91 -6.94
C ALA A 84 8.84 14.88 -7.99
N GLU A 85 8.51 14.62 -9.27
CA GLU A 85 9.46 14.66 -10.38
C GLU A 85 10.02 16.07 -10.60
N THR A 86 9.18 17.11 -10.47
CA THR A 86 9.60 18.52 -10.57
C THR A 86 10.52 18.90 -9.41
N GLU A 87 10.17 18.52 -8.18
CA GLU A 87 10.97 18.77 -6.98
C GLU A 87 12.33 18.07 -7.08
N ILE A 88 12.36 16.81 -7.53
CA ILE A 88 13.62 16.08 -7.81
C ILE A 88 14.44 16.81 -8.89
N THR A 89 13.81 17.22 -9.99
CA THR A 89 14.49 17.92 -11.09
C THR A 89 15.05 19.26 -10.65
N GLU A 90 14.30 20.02 -9.85
CA GLU A 90 14.74 21.29 -9.25
C GLU A 90 15.87 21.07 -8.26
N GLN A 91 15.83 19.99 -7.47
CA GLN A 91 16.91 19.64 -6.55
C GLN A 91 18.17 19.23 -7.29
N VAL A 92 18.05 18.44 -8.37
CA VAL A 92 19.16 18.07 -9.25
C VAL A 92 19.75 19.30 -9.95
N LYS A 93 18.91 20.22 -10.44
CA LYS A 93 19.35 21.46 -11.07
C LYS A 93 20.00 22.42 -10.07
N SER A 94 19.46 22.49 -8.86
CA SER A 94 20.04 23.22 -7.73
C SER A 94 21.40 22.62 -7.36
N MET A 95 21.53 21.29 -7.32
CA MET A 95 22.82 20.61 -7.10
C MET A 95 23.82 20.92 -8.21
N ALA A 96 23.42 20.86 -9.49
CA ALA A 96 24.28 21.22 -10.61
C ALA A 96 24.77 22.68 -10.53
N SER A 97 23.90 23.61 -10.14
CA SER A 97 24.25 25.03 -9.94
C SER A 97 25.12 25.27 -8.70
N HIS A 98 24.84 24.58 -7.58
CA HIS A 98 25.70 24.57 -6.41
C HIS A 98 27.08 24.00 -6.76
N ASN A 99 27.15 23.00 -7.63
CA ASN A 99 28.40 22.40 -8.11
C ASN A 99 29.23 23.39 -8.94
N GLU A 100 28.61 24.15 -9.84
CA GLU A 100 29.31 25.18 -10.63
C GLU A 100 29.88 26.31 -9.74
N ASN A 101 29.18 26.65 -8.65
CA ASN A 101 29.69 27.54 -7.60
C ASN A 101 30.75 26.87 -6.71
N LEU A 102 30.62 25.57 -6.43
CA LEU A 102 31.60 24.77 -5.67
C LEU A 102 32.92 24.60 -6.42
N VAL A 103 32.91 24.49 -7.76
CA VAL A 103 34.12 24.50 -8.59
C VAL A 103 34.89 25.82 -8.41
N LYS A 104 34.19 26.96 -8.34
CA LYS A 104 34.80 28.26 -8.04
C LYS A 104 35.27 28.38 -6.58
N GLN A 105 34.57 27.75 -5.64
CA GLN A 105 34.94 27.68 -4.23
C GLN A 105 35.93 26.54 -3.90
N THR A 106 36.32 25.73 -4.89
CA THR A 106 37.11 24.51 -4.69
C THR A 106 38.44 24.83 -4.01
N ARG A 107 39.08 25.97 -4.31
CA ARG A 107 40.32 26.38 -3.62
C ARG A 107 40.15 26.54 -2.09
N ALA A 108 39.04 27.09 -1.62
CA ALA A 108 38.80 27.31 -0.19
C ALA A 108 38.53 25.99 0.55
N ILE A 109 37.78 25.08 -0.07
CA ILE A 109 37.50 23.74 0.49
C ILE A 109 38.74 22.86 0.40
N ALA A 110 39.48 22.95 -0.71
CA ALA A 110 40.70 22.21 -0.94
C ALA A 110 41.76 22.57 0.13
N GLY A 111 41.86 23.85 0.51
CA GLY A 111 42.71 24.30 1.61
C GLY A 111 42.27 23.76 2.98
N ALA A 112 40.95 23.72 3.24
CA ALA A 112 40.41 23.10 4.47
C ALA A 112 40.66 21.57 4.53
N LEU A 113 40.88 20.94 3.38
CA LEU A 113 41.20 19.53 3.18
C LEU A 113 42.71 19.27 3.03
N ALA A 114 43.60 20.20 3.40
CA ALA A 114 45.04 20.00 3.22
C ALA A 114 45.64 18.90 4.13
N SER A 115 45.08 18.68 5.33
CA SER A 115 45.56 17.64 6.26
C SER A 115 44.82 16.31 6.09
N SER A 116 45.53 15.18 6.18
CA SER A 116 44.93 13.85 6.06
C SER A 116 43.86 13.57 7.12
N GLN A 117 44.01 14.11 8.33
CA GLN A 117 43.07 13.89 9.42
C GLN A 117 41.79 14.73 9.24
N THR A 118 41.92 15.99 8.81
CA THR A 118 40.77 16.86 8.54
C THR A 118 39.97 16.35 7.35
N ARG A 119 40.65 15.81 6.32
CA ARG A 119 40.00 15.17 5.17
C ARG A 119 39.12 14.00 5.54
N GLY A 120 39.65 13.05 6.31
CA GLY A 120 38.90 11.88 6.72
C GLY A 120 37.63 12.28 7.46
N LYS A 121 37.76 13.16 8.46
CA LYS A 121 36.62 13.68 9.23
C LYS A 121 35.59 14.42 8.37
N PHE A 122 36.04 15.21 7.39
CA PHE A 122 35.13 15.92 6.50
C PHE A 122 34.39 14.97 5.56
N GLY A 123 35.10 13.99 4.97
CA GLY A 123 34.52 12.98 4.11
C GLY A 123 33.46 12.16 4.85
N GLU A 124 33.78 11.68 6.06
CA GLU A 124 32.86 10.94 6.93
C GLU A 124 31.63 11.78 7.31
N ALA A 125 31.83 13.01 7.82
CA ALA A 125 30.72 13.89 8.21
C ALA A 125 29.84 14.32 7.02
N HIS A 126 30.42 14.48 5.82
CA HIS A 126 29.65 14.79 4.62
C HIS A 126 28.85 13.57 4.15
N LEU A 127 29.44 12.39 4.17
CA LEU A 127 28.74 11.14 3.85
C LEU A 127 27.58 10.89 4.82
N GLU A 128 27.77 11.15 6.11
CA GLU A 128 26.72 11.09 7.12
C GLU A 128 25.52 11.96 6.75
N LYS A 129 25.76 13.24 6.45
CA LYS A 129 24.68 14.16 6.05
C LYS A 129 23.96 13.69 4.79
N LEU A 130 24.68 13.10 3.82
CA LEU A 130 24.07 12.54 2.62
C LEU A 130 23.15 11.35 2.95
N LEU A 131 23.60 10.41 3.78
CA LEU A 131 22.81 9.26 4.23
C LEU A 131 21.52 9.70 4.92
N GLU A 132 21.63 10.66 5.86
CA GLU A 132 20.48 11.24 6.56
C GLU A 132 19.51 11.94 5.60
N SER A 133 20.04 12.75 4.67
CA SER A 133 19.23 13.47 3.69
C SER A 133 18.50 12.55 2.71
N ALA A 134 19.03 11.35 2.48
CA ALA A 134 18.39 10.31 1.67
C ALA A 134 17.30 9.55 2.45
N GLY A 135 17.10 9.85 3.73
CA GLY A 135 16.10 9.21 4.59
C GLY A 135 16.54 7.86 5.15
N LEU A 136 17.85 7.56 5.13
CA LEU A 136 18.38 6.32 5.70
C LEU A 136 18.52 6.45 7.22
N ILE A 137 18.28 5.35 7.93
CA ILE A 137 18.25 5.31 9.39
C ILE A 137 19.45 4.48 9.85
N GLU A 138 20.25 5.05 10.75
CA GLU A 138 21.41 4.36 11.33
C GLU A 138 20.96 3.17 12.18
N ASN A 139 21.72 2.06 12.11
CA ASN A 139 21.44 0.76 12.73
C ASN A 139 20.25 -0.02 12.16
N GLU A 140 19.46 0.58 11.26
CA GLU A 140 18.40 -0.11 10.52
C GLU A 140 18.79 -0.32 9.05
N HIS A 141 19.08 0.78 8.35
CA HIS A 141 19.45 0.74 6.92
C HIS A 141 20.97 0.68 6.70
N PHE A 142 21.74 1.28 7.59
CA PHE A 142 23.20 1.31 7.50
C PHE A 142 23.88 1.27 8.87
N THR A 143 25.11 0.78 8.91
CA THR A 143 25.95 0.74 10.10
C THR A 143 27.28 1.46 9.87
N ARG A 144 27.76 2.15 10.90
CA ARG A 144 29.06 2.82 10.93
C ARG A 144 30.04 1.99 11.74
N GLN A 145 31.31 1.99 11.33
CA GLN A 145 32.37 1.47 12.19
C GLN A 145 33.03 2.58 13.01
N SER A 146 33.16 2.34 14.32
CA SER A 146 33.76 3.30 15.23
C SER A 146 35.27 3.36 15.02
N ALA A 147 35.87 4.55 15.13
CA ALA A 147 37.31 4.74 15.00
C ALA A 147 38.17 3.87 15.97
N SER A 148 37.57 3.40 17.08
CA SER A 148 38.18 2.48 18.05
C SER A 148 38.31 1.04 17.55
N GLU A 149 37.43 0.59 16.64
CA GLU A 149 37.44 -0.77 16.07
C GLU A 149 38.49 -0.90 14.95
N LYS A 150 38.90 0.23 14.35
CA LYS A 150 39.96 0.33 13.33
C LYS A 150 41.38 0.08 13.87
N ILE A 151 41.58 0.03 15.20
CA ILE A 151 42.91 0.07 15.83
C ILE A 151 43.48 -1.34 16.14
N GLY A 152 42.65 -2.38 16.17
CA GLY A 152 43.07 -3.73 16.60
C GLY A 152 43.19 -4.77 15.48
N ASP A 153 42.69 -4.49 14.28
CA ASP A 153 42.47 -5.51 13.26
C ASP A 153 43.10 -5.11 11.93
N SER A 154 43.88 -6.03 11.36
CA SER A 154 44.69 -5.80 10.14
C SER A 154 43.85 -5.79 8.86
N GLY A 155 42.54 -6.00 8.98
CA GLY A 155 41.59 -5.95 7.88
C GLY A 155 41.09 -4.54 7.58
N ALA A 156 41.09 -4.17 6.31
CA ALA A 156 40.55 -2.88 5.86
C ALA A 156 39.03 -2.81 6.07
N ILE A 157 38.64 -2.15 7.14
CA ILE A 157 37.26 -1.87 7.51
C ILE A 157 36.68 -0.80 6.58
N PRO A 158 35.48 -1.00 5.99
CA PRO A 158 34.78 0.06 5.26
C PRO A 158 34.23 1.10 6.25
N ASP A 159 34.08 2.35 5.81
CA ASP A 159 33.61 3.42 6.70
C ASP A 159 32.11 3.30 6.99
N VAL A 160 31.32 2.89 6.00
CA VAL A 160 29.88 2.65 6.12
C VAL A 160 29.49 1.36 5.41
N THR A 161 28.57 0.61 6.01
CA THR A 161 27.92 -0.57 5.40
C THR A 161 26.42 -0.33 5.28
N ILE A 162 25.84 -0.56 4.10
CA ILE A 162 24.40 -0.47 3.86
C ILE A 162 23.87 -1.87 3.55
N ASN A 163 22.85 -2.30 4.31
CA ASN A 163 22.24 -3.62 4.16
C ASN A 163 21.02 -3.52 3.25
N MET A 164 21.13 -3.95 2.01
CA MET A 164 20.05 -3.83 1.03
C MET A 164 18.94 -4.85 1.30
N PRO A 165 17.68 -4.50 0.99
CA PRO A 165 16.61 -5.49 0.93
C PRO A 165 16.96 -6.59 -0.09
N GLY A 166 16.80 -7.86 0.29
CA GLY A 166 17.18 -9.01 -0.53
C GLY A 166 18.54 -9.62 -0.17
N GLY A 167 19.24 -9.11 0.85
CA GLY A 167 20.46 -9.72 1.40
C GLY A 167 21.77 -9.19 0.80
N SER A 168 21.69 -8.35 -0.23
CA SER A 168 22.82 -7.64 -0.81
C SER A 168 23.43 -6.63 0.17
N VAL A 169 24.74 -6.38 0.08
CA VAL A 169 25.45 -5.44 0.95
C VAL A 169 26.29 -4.47 0.12
N ILE A 170 26.20 -3.18 0.46
CA ILE A 170 27.01 -2.12 -0.16
C ILE A 170 28.00 -1.59 0.87
N TYR A 171 29.29 -1.60 0.51
CA TYR A 171 30.33 -0.96 1.32
C TYR A 171 30.70 0.39 0.75
N ILE A 172 30.89 1.38 1.63
CA ILE A 172 31.33 2.72 1.27
C ILE A 172 32.63 3.03 1.99
N ASP A 173 33.66 3.40 1.22
CA ASP A 173 34.93 3.91 1.72
C ASP A 173 35.04 5.40 1.33
N SER A 174 35.31 6.26 2.31
CA SER A 174 35.40 7.71 2.13
C SER A 174 36.84 8.23 1.99
N LYS A 175 37.83 7.32 1.92
CA LYS A 175 39.23 7.69 1.77
C LYS A 175 39.58 7.72 0.29
N PHE A 176 40.01 8.89 -0.17
CA PHE A 176 40.40 9.10 -1.56
C PHE A 176 41.76 9.83 -1.63
N PRO A 177 42.57 9.56 -2.67
CA PRO A 177 43.74 10.36 -2.98
C PRO A 177 43.33 11.81 -3.30
N PHE A 178 43.99 12.77 -2.64
CA PHE A 178 43.65 14.20 -2.77
C PHE A 178 44.86 15.11 -3.03
N GLN A 179 46.07 14.67 -2.65
CA GLN A 179 47.24 15.54 -2.60
C GLN A 179 47.59 16.15 -3.96
N ARG A 180 47.67 15.31 -5.01
CA ARG A 180 48.01 15.78 -6.36
C ARG A 180 46.91 16.65 -6.98
N PHE A 181 45.65 16.34 -6.68
CA PHE A 181 44.53 17.20 -7.05
C PHE A 181 44.67 18.58 -6.39
N TYR A 182 44.95 18.63 -5.08
CA TYR A 182 45.17 19.88 -4.35
C TYR A 182 46.28 20.74 -4.99
N GLU A 183 47.45 20.14 -5.19
CA GLU A 183 48.63 20.81 -5.78
C GLU A 183 48.33 21.35 -7.19
N ALA A 184 47.54 20.62 -7.99
CA ALA A 184 47.12 21.06 -9.32
C ALA A 184 46.29 22.35 -9.30
N PHE A 185 45.51 22.59 -8.24
CA PHE A 185 44.66 23.77 -8.10
C PHE A 185 45.34 24.94 -7.36
N GLU A 186 46.45 24.67 -6.67
CA GLU A 186 47.35 25.71 -6.12
C GLU A 186 48.33 26.27 -7.16
N THR A 187 48.82 25.43 -8.09
CA THR A 187 49.80 25.89 -9.08
C THR A 187 49.21 26.84 -10.12
N GLU A 188 49.96 27.88 -10.48
CA GLU A 188 49.65 28.81 -11.56
C GLU A 188 50.22 28.35 -12.91
N ASP A 189 51.11 27.35 -12.92
CA ASP A 189 51.67 26.78 -14.14
C ASP A 189 50.70 25.75 -14.76
N ASP A 190 50.17 26.10 -15.93
CA ASP A 190 49.24 25.27 -16.71
C ASP A 190 49.80 23.91 -17.13
N VAL A 191 51.11 23.81 -17.38
CA VAL A 191 51.77 22.55 -17.78
C VAL A 191 51.88 21.64 -16.57
N LEU A 192 52.36 22.18 -15.45
CA LEU A 192 52.46 21.46 -14.19
C LEU A 192 51.08 21.03 -13.68
N ARG A 193 50.07 21.89 -13.81
CA ARG A 193 48.67 21.56 -13.46
C ARG A 193 48.18 20.32 -14.19
N LYS A 194 48.38 20.25 -15.52
CA LYS A 194 47.96 19.10 -16.33
C LYS A 194 48.68 17.82 -15.90
N GLN A 195 49.99 17.89 -15.62
CA GLN A 195 50.76 16.75 -15.14
C GLN A 195 50.23 16.23 -13.80
N LEU A 196 49.99 17.12 -12.84
CA LEU A 196 49.45 16.77 -11.52
C LEU A 196 48.06 16.12 -11.60
N LEU A 197 47.18 16.59 -12.50
CA LEU A 197 45.86 15.97 -12.71
C LEU A 197 45.95 14.56 -13.31
N VAL A 198 46.89 14.31 -14.23
CA VAL A 198 47.14 12.96 -14.75
C VAL A 198 47.64 12.04 -13.63
N GLU A 199 48.59 12.51 -12.83
CA GLU A 199 49.12 11.76 -11.71
C GLU A 199 48.08 11.53 -10.60
N HIS A 200 47.18 12.48 -10.34
CA HIS A 200 46.00 12.29 -9.48
C HIS A 200 45.11 11.15 -9.97
N SER A 201 44.85 11.13 -11.27
CA SER A 201 44.00 10.11 -11.89
C SER A 201 44.58 8.71 -11.76
N LYS A 202 45.92 8.58 -11.87
CA LYS A 202 46.64 7.33 -11.61
C LYS A 202 46.56 6.90 -10.15
N ASP A 203 46.70 7.83 -9.20
CA ASP A 203 46.57 7.52 -7.78
C ASP A 203 45.17 7.01 -7.45
N LEU A 204 44.14 7.65 -8.01
CA LEU A 204 42.76 7.24 -7.82
C LEU A 204 42.51 5.82 -8.37
N LEU A 205 43.02 5.52 -9.57
CA LEU A 205 42.93 4.18 -10.15
C LEU A 205 43.68 3.12 -9.32
N ALA A 206 44.88 3.45 -8.84
CA ALA A 206 45.64 2.57 -7.96
C ALA A 206 44.89 2.30 -6.64
N HIS A 207 44.19 3.31 -6.11
CA HIS A 207 43.36 3.17 -4.93
C HIS A 207 42.15 2.25 -5.18
N ILE A 208 41.46 2.39 -6.32
CA ILE A 208 40.37 1.49 -6.75
C ILE A 208 40.88 0.04 -6.82
N GLN A 209 42.05 -0.19 -7.42
CA GLN A 209 42.66 -1.52 -7.49
C GLN A 209 43.00 -2.07 -6.10
N ALA A 210 43.45 -1.23 -5.18
CA ALA A 210 43.69 -1.63 -3.80
C ALA A 210 42.39 -1.98 -3.07
N LEU A 211 41.31 -1.21 -3.29
CA LEU A 211 39.98 -1.49 -2.73
C LEU A 211 39.38 -2.78 -3.26
N SER A 212 39.51 -3.05 -4.56
CA SER A 212 39.02 -4.29 -5.19
C SER A 212 39.70 -5.55 -4.62
N LYS A 213 40.97 -5.44 -4.22
CA LYS A 213 41.73 -6.52 -3.58
C LYS A 213 41.40 -6.71 -2.10
N ARG A 214 40.74 -5.73 -1.46
CA ARG A 214 40.30 -5.87 -0.07
C ARG A 214 39.09 -6.79 -0.08
N ASN A 215 39.34 -8.04 0.27
CA ASN A 215 38.31 -9.06 0.32
C ASN A 215 37.43 -8.81 1.57
N TYR A 216 36.40 -7.99 1.43
CA TYR A 216 35.39 -7.81 2.49
C TYR A 216 34.56 -9.08 2.74
N ALA A 217 34.71 -10.09 1.87
CA ALA A 217 34.06 -11.41 1.94
C ALA A 217 34.37 -12.18 3.23
N ASP A 218 35.49 -11.91 3.92
CA ASP A 218 35.88 -12.68 5.12
C ASP A 218 35.04 -12.33 6.37
N ARG A 219 34.13 -11.34 6.30
CA ARG A 219 33.38 -10.83 7.45
C ARG A 219 31.87 -10.64 7.26
N GLY A 220 31.30 -11.09 6.15
CA GLY A 220 29.86 -10.96 5.88
C GLY A 220 29.45 -11.51 4.50
N PRO A 221 28.20 -11.25 4.07
CA PRO A 221 27.80 -11.49 2.68
C PRO A 221 28.79 -10.78 1.75
N SER A 222 29.27 -11.46 0.70
CA SER A 222 30.14 -10.82 -0.28
C SER A 222 29.46 -9.57 -0.84
N PRO A 223 30.14 -8.41 -0.88
CA PRO A 223 29.52 -7.21 -1.40
C PRO A 223 29.30 -7.35 -2.89
N ASP A 224 28.12 -6.96 -3.36
CA ASP A 224 27.85 -6.92 -4.81
C ASP A 224 28.67 -5.80 -5.47
N PHE A 225 28.94 -4.71 -4.75
CA PHE A 225 29.83 -3.64 -5.18
C PHE A 225 30.33 -2.76 -4.02
N VAL A 226 31.51 -2.16 -4.19
CA VAL A 226 32.10 -1.21 -3.24
C VAL A 226 32.01 0.20 -3.83
N ILE A 227 31.66 1.18 -3.01
CA ILE A 227 31.63 2.60 -3.40
C ILE A 227 32.83 3.33 -2.80
N LEU A 228 33.65 3.93 -3.65
CA LEU A 228 34.62 4.94 -3.27
C LEU A 228 33.95 6.31 -3.31
N TYR A 229 33.76 6.93 -2.14
CA TYR A 229 33.14 8.24 -2.03
C TYR A 229 34.17 9.37 -2.21
N ALA A 230 33.96 10.21 -3.23
CA ALA A 230 34.75 11.41 -3.51
C ALA A 230 33.92 12.67 -3.21
N PRO A 231 34.22 13.43 -2.15
CA PRO A 231 33.35 14.51 -1.64
C PRO A 231 33.30 15.76 -2.55
N ILE A 232 34.02 15.76 -3.66
CA ILE A 232 34.06 16.84 -4.65
C ILE A 232 33.94 16.21 -6.04
N ASP A 233 32.94 16.61 -6.81
CA ASP A 233 32.67 16.05 -8.14
C ASP A 233 33.85 16.24 -9.10
N ALA A 234 34.58 17.36 -9.00
CA ALA A 234 35.74 17.65 -9.83
C ALA A 234 36.84 16.58 -9.73
N ILE A 235 37.01 15.92 -8.59
CA ILE A 235 38.00 14.85 -8.39
C ILE A 235 37.75 13.70 -9.38
N PHE A 236 36.48 13.34 -9.54
CA PHE A 236 36.04 12.27 -10.42
C PHE A 236 36.06 12.71 -11.89
N ILE A 237 35.57 13.92 -12.18
CA ILE A 237 35.50 14.47 -13.54
C ILE A 237 36.91 14.56 -14.15
N GLU A 238 37.90 15.03 -13.41
CA GLU A 238 39.28 15.14 -13.91
C GLU A 238 39.91 13.76 -14.14
N ALA A 239 39.57 12.75 -13.32
CA ALA A 239 40.03 11.38 -13.53
C ALA A 239 39.51 10.76 -14.83
N VAL A 240 38.22 10.93 -15.12
CA VAL A 240 37.58 10.45 -16.35
C VAL A 240 38.13 11.17 -17.59
N LYS A 241 38.47 12.46 -17.48
CA LYS A 241 39.10 13.21 -18.58
C LYS A 241 40.51 12.73 -18.90
N ALA A 242 41.28 12.36 -17.88
CA ALA A 242 42.70 12.03 -18.03
C ALA A 242 42.95 10.58 -18.46
N ILE A 243 42.11 9.64 -18.05
CA ILE A 243 42.26 8.21 -18.34
C ILE A 243 41.05 7.73 -19.17
N PRO A 244 41.25 7.44 -20.47
CA PRO A 244 40.28 6.69 -21.27
C PRO A 244 40.01 5.34 -20.59
N ASP A 245 38.74 4.93 -20.51
CA ASP A 245 38.29 3.67 -19.89
C ASP A 245 38.38 3.60 -18.35
N PHE A 246 38.55 4.74 -17.67
CA PHE A 246 38.57 4.79 -16.21
C PHE A 246 37.33 4.16 -15.56
N LEU A 247 36.13 4.47 -16.09
CA LEU A 247 34.85 3.94 -15.59
C LEU A 247 34.69 2.45 -15.85
N GLU A 248 35.01 2.00 -17.07
CA GLU A 248 34.93 0.58 -17.41
C GLU A 248 35.87 -0.25 -16.52
N THR A 249 37.08 0.28 -16.29
CA THR A 249 38.06 -0.36 -15.41
C THR A 249 37.58 -0.41 -13.97
N SER A 250 36.97 0.65 -13.44
CA SER A 250 36.44 0.64 -12.08
C SER A 250 35.28 -0.35 -11.93
N PHE A 251 34.34 -0.39 -12.88
CA PHE A 251 33.23 -1.34 -12.86
C PHE A 251 33.69 -2.80 -12.95
N ARG A 252 34.67 -3.12 -13.80
CA ARG A 252 35.24 -4.47 -13.88
C ARG A 252 35.90 -4.93 -12.57
N LEU A 253 36.33 -3.99 -11.74
CA LEU A 253 36.91 -4.25 -10.43
C LEU A 253 35.86 -4.29 -9.30
N ASN A 254 34.57 -4.20 -9.62
CA ASN A 254 33.44 -4.09 -8.68
C ASN A 254 33.57 -2.91 -7.69
N VAL A 255 34.25 -1.84 -8.11
CA VAL A 255 34.43 -0.62 -7.33
C VAL A 255 33.90 0.55 -8.14
N THR A 256 32.88 1.23 -7.64
CA THR A 256 32.29 2.41 -8.27
C THR A 256 32.69 3.67 -7.52
N ILE A 257 33.01 4.75 -8.23
CA ILE A 257 33.21 6.04 -7.61
C ILE A 257 31.88 6.78 -7.57
N ALA A 258 31.52 7.27 -6.39
CA ALA A 258 30.37 8.14 -6.23
C ALA A 258 30.81 9.49 -5.67
N THR A 259 30.35 10.55 -6.32
CA THR A 259 30.48 11.92 -5.83
C THR A 259 29.19 12.34 -5.11
N PRO A 260 29.12 13.47 -4.38
CA PRO A 260 27.89 13.90 -3.71
C PRO A 260 26.64 13.79 -4.58
N THR A 261 26.73 14.20 -5.85
CA THR A 261 25.61 14.15 -6.80
C THR A 261 25.16 12.72 -7.10
N SER A 262 26.09 11.85 -7.53
CA SER A 262 25.75 10.47 -7.87
C SER A 262 25.43 9.62 -6.64
N MET A 263 26.08 9.90 -5.51
CA MET A 263 25.83 9.25 -4.22
C MET A 263 24.41 9.58 -3.76
N MET A 264 23.98 10.82 -3.82
CA MET A 264 22.60 11.17 -3.44
C MET A 264 21.57 10.45 -4.30
N ALA A 265 21.80 10.36 -5.61
CA ALA A 265 20.91 9.62 -6.52
C ALA A 265 20.86 8.12 -6.17
N LEU A 266 22.02 7.51 -5.90
CA LEU A 266 22.12 6.13 -5.44
C LEU A 266 21.39 5.92 -4.10
N LEU A 267 21.69 6.73 -3.09
CA LEU A 267 21.12 6.61 -1.75
C LEU A 267 19.60 6.86 -1.76
N ARG A 268 19.08 7.75 -2.61
CA ARG A 268 17.62 7.91 -2.79
C ARG A 268 16.99 6.69 -3.43
N THR A 269 17.65 6.09 -4.40
CA THR A 269 17.19 4.84 -5.01
C THR A 269 17.15 3.73 -3.97
N VAL A 270 18.19 3.63 -3.14
CA VAL A 270 18.25 2.72 -2.00
C VAL A 270 17.13 2.99 -0.99
N GLY A 271 16.94 4.25 -0.58
CA GLY A 271 15.85 4.66 0.32
C GLY A 271 14.46 4.32 -0.25
N TYR A 272 14.27 4.51 -1.56
CA TYR A 272 13.05 4.11 -2.25
C TYR A 272 12.84 2.59 -2.19
N LEU A 273 13.89 1.79 -2.42
CA LEU A 273 13.84 0.33 -2.31
C LEU A 273 13.47 -0.13 -0.90
N PHE A 274 14.02 0.48 0.15
CA PHE A 274 13.61 0.19 1.54
C PHE A 274 12.13 0.51 1.78
N SER A 275 11.66 1.66 1.31
CA SER A 275 10.26 2.06 1.48
C SER A 275 9.29 1.08 0.81
N ARG A 276 9.67 0.56 -0.37
CA ARG A 276 8.88 -0.41 -1.11
C ARG A 276 8.88 -1.80 -0.47
N ASN A 277 10.04 -2.24 0.05
CA ASN A 277 10.12 -3.52 0.77
C ASN A 277 9.35 -3.49 2.10
N ARG A 278 9.36 -2.38 2.83
CA ARG A 278 8.54 -2.24 4.04
C ARG A 278 7.04 -2.38 3.75
N VAL A 279 6.57 -1.85 2.62
CA VAL A 279 5.17 -2.03 2.19
C VAL A 279 4.87 -3.49 1.87
N ALA A 280 5.81 -4.21 1.23
CA ALA A 280 5.65 -5.63 0.94
C ALA A 280 5.61 -6.50 2.22
N ALA A 281 6.55 -6.31 3.15
CA ALA A 281 6.59 -7.03 4.42
C ALA A 281 5.32 -6.78 5.28
N ASN A 282 4.84 -5.53 5.32
CA ASN A 282 3.61 -5.21 6.01
C ASN A 282 2.37 -5.88 5.37
N ALA A 283 2.37 -6.10 4.05
CA ALA A 283 1.27 -6.77 3.38
C ALA A 283 1.18 -8.26 3.76
N GLU A 284 2.32 -8.95 3.89
CA GLU A 284 2.38 -10.33 4.37
C GLU A 284 1.88 -10.46 5.81
N GLU A 285 2.30 -9.54 6.70
CA GLU A 285 1.84 -9.52 8.08
C GLU A 285 0.32 -9.27 8.18
N ILE A 286 -0.20 -8.33 7.38
CA ILE A 286 -1.64 -8.07 7.29
C ILE A 286 -2.40 -9.31 6.78
N GLN A 287 -1.88 -10.00 5.76
CA GLN A 287 -2.49 -11.22 5.22
C GLN A 287 -2.54 -12.31 6.30
N SER A 288 -1.43 -12.56 6.99
CA SER A 288 -1.35 -13.53 8.08
C SER A 288 -2.33 -13.21 9.21
N LEU A 289 -2.42 -11.93 9.61
CA LEU A 289 -3.36 -11.48 10.62
C LEU A 289 -4.82 -11.61 10.16
N ALA A 290 -5.12 -11.32 8.89
CA ALA A 290 -6.45 -11.47 8.31
C ALA A 290 -6.90 -12.94 8.29
N VAL A 291 -6.02 -13.86 7.89
CA VAL A 291 -6.29 -15.32 7.91
C VAL A 291 -6.59 -15.78 9.33
N LYS A 292 -5.77 -15.37 10.31
CA LYS A 292 -6.00 -15.68 11.72
C LYS A 292 -7.34 -15.13 12.21
N PHE A 293 -7.65 -13.89 11.88
CA PHE A 293 -8.90 -13.24 12.27
C PHE A 293 -10.14 -13.93 11.70
N LEU A 294 -10.12 -14.30 10.42
CA LEU A 294 -11.20 -15.06 9.78
C LEU A 294 -11.41 -16.43 10.42
N ARG A 295 -10.32 -17.13 10.76
CA ARG A 295 -10.38 -18.40 11.51
C ARG A 295 -11.01 -18.22 12.88
N ASP A 296 -10.62 -17.18 13.61
CA ASP A 296 -11.13 -16.90 14.95
C ASP A 296 -12.63 -16.51 14.92
N ILE A 297 -13.06 -15.74 13.91
CA ILE A 297 -14.49 -15.44 13.66
C ILE A 297 -15.27 -16.72 13.37
N SER A 298 -14.74 -17.59 12.52
CA SER A 298 -15.41 -18.84 12.14
C SER A 298 -15.61 -19.74 13.37
N SER A 299 -14.58 -19.89 14.21
CA SER A 299 -14.68 -20.64 15.46
C SER A 299 -15.66 -19.99 16.46
N LEU A 300 -15.71 -18.66 16.54
CA LEU A 300 -16.69 -17.97 17.36
C LEU A 300 -18.12 -18.19 16.85
N HIS A 301 -18.32 -18.16 15.53
CA HIS A 301 -19.61 -18.40 14.90
C HIS A 301 -20.13 -19.82 15.22
N GLU A 302 -19.30 -20.85 15.10
CA GLU A 302 -19.66 -22.23 15.47
C GLU A 302 -20.12 -22.34 16.93
N LYS A 303 -19.43 -21.65 17.85
CA LYS A 303 -19.81 -21.62 19.27
C LYS A 303 -21.15 -20.90 19.48
N ILE A 304 -21.39 -19.80 18.77
CA ILE A 304 -22.67 -19.07 18.83
C ILE A 304 -23.81 -19.97 18.32
N VAL A 305 -23.61 -20.67 17.21
CA VAL A 305 -24.59 -21.64 16.67
C VAL A 305 -24.87 -22.73 17.70
N THR A 306 -23.82 -23.33 18.27
CA THR A 306 -23.95 -24.38 19.30
C THR A 306 -24.74 -23.89 20.53
N VAL A 307 -24.50 -22.66 20.98
CA VAL A 307 -25.25 -22.05 22.09
C VAL A 307 -26.70 -21.83 21.71
N GLY A 308 -26.97 -21.34 20.49
CA GLY A 308 -28.31 -21.19 19.96
C GLY A 308 -29.11 -22.49 19.98
N ASP A 309 -28.49 -23.60 19.53
CA ASP A 309 -29.12 -24.92 19.52
C ASP A 309 -29.40 -25.45 20.93
N ARG A 310 -28.47 -25.25 21.88
CA ARG A 310 -28.67 -25.63 23.29
C ARG A 310 -29.80 -24.83 23.93
N LEU A 311 -29.89 -23.53 23.67
CA LEU A 311 -30.99 -22.69 24.14
C LEU A 311 -32.34 -23.16 23.57
N LYS A 312 -32.38 -23.49 22.28
CA LYS A 312 -33.57 -24.06 21.63
C LYS A 312 -34.01 -25.38 22.26
N SER A 313 -33.06 -26.26 22.59
CA SER A 313 -33.32 -27.53 23.28
C SER A 313 -33.87 -27.31 24.70
N THR A 314 -33.26 -26.41 25.47
CA THR A 314 -33.74 -26.05 26.82
C THR A 314 -35.15 -25.45 26.77
N LEU A 315 -35.43 -24.55 25.82
CA LEU A 315 -36.75 -23.96 25.64
C LEU A 315 -37.79 -25.05 25.29
N LYS A 316 -37.44 -26.01 24.44
CA LYS A 316 -38.30 -27.16 24.13
C LYS A 316 -38.60 -27.99 25.37
N ALA A 317 -37.59 -28.35 26.17
CA ALA A 317 -37.76 -29.10 27.40
C ALA A 317 -38.62 -28.36 28.43
N TYR A 318 -38.44 -27.03 28.54
CA TYR A 318 -39.28 -26.18 29.38
C TYR A 318 -40.75 -26.21 28.94
N ASN A 319 -41.00 -26.05 27.63
CA ASN A 319 -42.35 -26.08 27.06
C ASN A 319 -43.04 -27.45 27.21
N GLU A 320 -42.30 -28.56 27.21
CA GLU A 320 -42.84 -29.91 27.49
C GLU A 320 -43.10 -30.17 28.99
N MET A 321 -42.30 -29.57 29.86
CA MET A 321 -42.44 -29.68 31.32
C MET A 321 -43.72 -29.03 31.82
N ILE A 322 -44.09 -27.85 31.31
CA ILE A 322 -45.24 -27.08 31.82
C ILE A 322 -46.56 -27.88 31.74
N PRO A 323 -46.98 -28.46 30.60
CA PRO A 323 -48.19 -29.28 30.53
C PRO A 323 -48.16 -30.50 31.45
N THR A 324 -46.98 -31.11 31.62
CA THR A 324 -46.80 -32.28 32.50
C THR A 324 -46.95 -31.90 33.97
N ALA A 325 -46.35 -30.77 34.37
CA ALA A 325 -46.48 -30.22 35.70
C ALA A 325 -47.94 -29.80 35.98
N GLU A 326 -48.59 -29.11 35.04
CA GLU A 326 -50.00 -28.76 35.13
C GLU A 326 -50.88 -30.01 35.27
N THR A 327 -50.72 -31.02 34.42
CA THR A 327 -51.54 -32.23 34.48
C THR A 327 -51.33 -33.00 35.78
N THR A 328 -50.08 -33.20 36.19
CA THR A 328 -49.74 -33.99 37.39
C THR A 328 -50.13 -33.27 38.67
N VAL A 329 -49.81 -31.98 38.79
CA VAL A 329 -50.08 -31.20 39.99
C VAL A 329 -51.56 -30.81 40.07
N LEU A 330 -52.20 -30.40 38.96
CA LEU A 330 -53.62 -30.03 39.00
C LEU A 330 -54.52 -31.25 39.19
N SER A 331 -54.20 -32.43 38.64
CA SER A 331 -54.99 -33.63 38.90
C SER A 331 -54.87 -34.09 40.36
N ALA A 332 -53.67 -34.09 40.92
CA ALA A 332 -53.43 -34.36 42.33
C ALA A 332 -54.13 -33.33 43.23
N ALA A 333 -54.02 -32.03 42.92
CA ALA A 333 -54.68 -30.96 43.65
C ALA A 333 -56.21 -31.04 43.58
N LYS A 334 -56.79 -31.36 42.40
CA LYS A 334 -58.24 -31.59 42.24
C LYS A 334 -58.71 -32.76 43.09
N LYS A 335 -57.95 -33.87 43.13
CA LYS A 335 -58.27 -35.05 43.95
C LYS A 335 -58.17 -34.74 45.45
N MET A 336 -57.14 -34.01 45.89
CA MET A 336 -57.01 -33.57 47.28
C MET A 336 -58.13 -32.62 47.71
N LYS A 337 -58.53 -31.68 46.84
CA LYS A 337 -59.68 -30.79 47.09
C LYS A 337 -60.99 -31.57 47.23
N SER A 338 -61.19 -32.64 46.45
CA SER A 338 -62.37 -33.52 46.60
C SER A 338 -62.39 -34.35 47.90
N LEU A 339 -61.24 -34.44 48.60
CA LEU A 339 -61.07 -35.14 49.87
C LEU A 339 -61.05 -34.17 51.08
N ASP A 340 -61.48 -32.92 50.88
CA ASP A 340 -61.59 -31.84 51.89
C ASP A 340 -60.27 -31.50 52.64
N VAL A 341 -59.13 -31.77 51.99
CA VAL A 341 -57.82 -31.39 52.53
C VAL A 341 -57.56 -29.91 52.25
N SER A 342 -57.49 -29.09 53.31
CA SER A 342 -57.23 -27.65 53.19
C SER A 342 -55.73 -27.34 52.96
N GLY A 343 -55.44 -26.52 51.94
CA GLY A 343 -54.10 -26.02 51.61
C GLY A 343 -54.14 -24.62 50.96
N LYS A 344 -52.99 -23.94 50.88
CA LYS A 344 -52.89 -22.60 50.25
C LYS A 344 -53.15 -22.68 48.73
N PRO A 345 -53.84 -21.70 48.12
CA PRO A 345 -54.06 -21.67 46.68
C PRO A 345 -52.75 -21.48 45.91
N LEU A 346 -52.57 -22.24 44.83
CA LEU A 346 -51.44 -22.11 43.91
C LEU A 346 -51.57 -20.82 43.09
N LYS A 347 -50.49 -20.04 42.99
CA LYS A 347 -50.43 -18.86 42.11
C LYS A 347 -50.28 -19.31 40.65
N ALA A 348 -50.88 -18.55 39.73
CA ALA A 348 -50.68 -18.75 38.30
C ALA A 348 -49.20 -18.52 37.94
N LEU A 349 -48.64 -19.40 37.11
CA LEU A 349 -47.30 -19.23 36.58
C LEU A 349 -47.32 -18.09 35.54
N PRO A 350 -46.28 -17.24 35.48
CA PRO A 350 -46.18 -16.21 34.46
C PRO A 350 -46.04 -16.84 33.07
N GLU A 351 -46.74 -16.29 32.08
CA GLU A 351 -46.57 -16.70 30.66
C GLU A 351 -45.20 -16.27 30.15
N VAL A 352 -44.38 -17.23 29.72
CA VAL A 352 -43.11 -16.97 29.03
C VAL A 352 -43.37 -17.15 27.53
N SER A 353 -43.65 -16.05 26.82
CA SER A 353 -43.98 -16.05 25.38
C SER A 353 -42.92 -15.35 24.50
N GLU A 354 -41.65 -15.35 24.90
CA GLU A 354 -40.58 -14.86 24.04
C GLU A 354 -39.92 -16.02 23.28
N ASN A 355 -40.19 -16.12 21.98
CA ASN A 355 -39.45 -17.00 21.08
C ASN A 355 -38.02 -16.47 20.90
N LEU A 356 -37.05 -17.38 20.84
CA LEU A 356 -35.67 -17.05 20.47
C LEU A 356 -35.64 -16.32 19.13
N ARG A 357 -35.06 -15.12 19.10
CA ARG A 357 -34.77 -14.38 17.86
C ARG A 357 -33.72 -15.17 17.07
N ASN A 358 -34.12 -15.75 15.95
CA ASN A 358 -33.18 -16.44 15.06
C ASN A 358 -32.12 -15.46 14.57
N LEU A 359 -30.85 -15.88 14.63
CA LEU A 359 -29.79 -15.23 13.88
C LEU A 359 -30.03 -15.56 12.40
N GLU A 360 -30.73 -14.69 11.68
CA GLU A 360 -30.76 -14.81 10.22
C GLU A 360 -29.32 -14.68 9.70
N SER A 361 -28.95 -15.62 8.84
CA SER A 361 -27.67 -15.80 8.14
C SER A 361 -27.31 -14.60 7.23
N LYS A 362 -27.31 -13.37 7.76
CA LYS A 362 -26.85 -12.17 7.06
C LYS A 362 -25.34 -11.93 7.23
N LEU A 363 -24.67 -12.76 8.03
CA LEU A 363 -23.21 -12.78 8.19
C LEU A 363 -22.51 -13.89 7.41
N ALA A 364 -23.25 -14.76 6.71
CA ALA A 364 -22.64 -15.69 5.78
C ALA A 364 -22.05 -14.86 4.63
N LEU A 365 -20.72 -14.74 4.62
CA LEU A 365 -20.00 -14.29 3.44
C LEU A 365 -20.09 -15.46 2.45
N ASP A 366 -20.96 -15.34 1.45
CA ASP A 366 -20.90 -16.23 0.29
C ASP A 366 -19.47 -16.15 -0.24
N ALA A 367 -18.78 -17.29 -0.23
CA ALA A 367 -17.44 -17.40 -0.77
C ALA A 367 -17.48 -16.95 -2.24
N PRO A 368 -16.73 -15.91 -2.65
CA PRO A 368 -16.55 -15.64 -4.06
C PRO A 368 -15.82 -16.83 -4.68
N GLU A 369 -16.35 -17.38 -5.78
CA GLU A 369 -15.78 -18.52 -6.51
C GLU A 369 -14.39 -18.25 -7.16
N ASP A 370 -13.80 -17.08 -6.97
CA ASP A 370 -12.52 -16.70 -7.58
C ASP A 370 -11.41 -16.54 -6.53
N PHE A 371 -10.98 -17.66 -5.93
CA PHE A 371 -9.62 -17.75 -5.40
C PHE A 371 -8.76 -18.47 -6.43
N ILE A 372 -7.73 -17.77 -6.95
CA ILE A 372 -6.66 -18.38 -7.72
C ILE A 372 -5.96 -19.36 -6.76
N GLU A 373 -6.08 -20.66 -7.01
CA GLU A 373 -5.23 -21.67 -6.39
C GLU A 373 -3.78 -21.33 -6.70
N VAL A 374 -3.03 -20.92 -5.68
CA VAL A 374 -1.58 -20.87 -5.76
C VAL A 374 -1.12 -22.32 -5.69
N GLU A 375 -0.74 -22.86 -6.84
CA GLU A 375 -0.12 -24.18 -6.98
C GLU A 375 1.13 -24.22 -6.07
N GLU A 376 1.07 -25.02 -5.00
CA GLU A 376 2.26 -25.38 -4.24
C GLU A 376 3.20 -26.14 -5.18
N VAL A 377 4.28 -25.48 -5.59
CA VAL A 377 5.41 -26.15 -6.22
C VAL A 377 6.04 -27.04 -5.16
N SER A 378 5.67 -28.31 -5.16
CA SER A 378 6.38 -29.34 -4.40
C SER A 378 7.77 -29.51 -5.01
N ASP A 379 8.82 -29.22 -4.22
CA ASP A 379 10.18 -29.65 -4.53
C ASP A 379 10.20 -31.18 -4.62
N GLU A 380 10.15 -31.72 -5.84
CA GLU A 380 10.58 -33.08 -6.13
C GLU A 380 12.09 -33.14 -5.87
N SER A 381 12.43 -33.65 -4.70
CA SER A 381 13.77 -34.16 -4.42
C SER A 381 14.03 -35.37 -5.29
N ASP A 382 14.72 -35.15 -6.41
CA ASP A 382 15.40 -36.20 -7.18
C ASP A 382 16.45 -36.87 -6.28
N GLY A 383 16.04 -37.97 -5.65
CA GLY A 383 16.94 -38.97 -5.11
C GLY A 383 17.53 -39.80 -6.24
N GLU A 384 18.69 -39.39 -6.75
CA GLU A 384 19.57 -40.26 -7.54
C GLU A 384 20.15 -41.36 -6.62
N GLU A 385 19.50 -42.52 -6.60
CA GLU A 385 20.16 -43.80 -6.40
C GLU A 385 20.34 -44.48 -7.77
N ARG A 386 21.55 -44.39 -8.35
CA ARG A 386 22.40 -45.54 -8.75
C ARG A 386 23.59 -45.14 -9.61
#